data_AF-A0A3P8MC76-F1
#
_entry.id   AF-A0A3P8MC76-F1
#
_cell.length_a   1.000
_cell.length_b   1.000
_cell.length_c   1.000
_cell.angle_alpha   90.00
_cell.angle_beta   90.00
_cell.angle_gamma   90.00
#
_symmetry.space_group_name_H-M   'P 1'
#
loop_
_entity.id
_entity.type
_entity.pdbx_description
1 polymer ?
#
loop_
_entity_poly.entity_id
_entity_poly.type
_entity_poly.pdbx_seq_one_letter_code
_entity_poly.pdbx_strand_id
1 'polypeptide(L)'
;MIDHPARVRRVLAALVAEGEPFVADQVHERVPRTTRAWLEVHRTFLGGVVVHLAEAGQIEHAGWADSPRRPGYPARVWRPVDTGGG
;
A
#
# COMPACT_ATOMS: atom_id res chain seq x y z
N MET A 1 18.56 11.62 -9.76
CA MET A 1 17.09 11.65 -9.99
C MET A 1 16.45 10.80 -8.92
N ILE A 2 15.41 11.28 -8.22
CA ILE A 2 14.76 10.49 -7.16
C ILE A 2 13.77 9.53 -7.83
N ASP A 3 13.95 8.23 -7.64
CA ASP A 3 13.01 7.22 -8.11
C ASP A 3 11.87 7.04 -7.09
N HIS A 4 10.85 7.90 -7.21
CA HIS A 4 9.66 7.83 -6.37
C HIS A 4 8.88 6.51 -6.55
N PRO A 5 8.63 6.02 -7.79
CA PRO A 5 7.98 4.73 -8.01
C PRO A 5 8.64 3.55 -7.29
N ALA A 6 9.96 3.40 -7.43
CA ALA A 6 10.68 2.29 -6.80
C ALA A 6 10.60 2.36 -5.27
N ARG A 7 10.68 3.56 -4.69
CA ARG A 7 10.55 3.75 -3.24
C ARG A 7 9.17 3.34 -2.73
N VAL A 8 8.11 3.74 -3.42
CA VAL A 8 6.74 3.36 -3.05
C VAL A 8 6.54 1.85 -3.12
N ARG A 9 7.00 1.21 -4.21
CA ARG A 9 6.94 -0.26 -4.36
C ARG A 9 7.69 -0.97 -3.23
N ARG A 10 8.86 -0.47 -2.84
CA ARG A 10 9.64 -1.04 -1.73
C ARG A 10 8.91 -0.96 -0.40
N VAL A 11 8.25 0.17 -0.11
CA VAL A 11 7.47 0.33 1.13
C VAL A 11 6.24 -0.59 1.14
N LEU A 12 5.53 -0.71 0.02
CA LEU A 12 4.42 -1.66 -0.10
C LEU A 12 4.89 -3.11 0.06
N ALA A 13 6.00 -3.49 -0.57
CA ALA A 13 6.57 -4.82 -0.39
C ALA A 13 6.97 -5.09 1.08
N ALA A 14 7.47 -4.09 1.80
CA ALA A 14 7.77 -4.21 3.23
C ALA A 14 6.49 -4.40 4.07
N LEU A 15 5.42 -3.66 3.78
CA LEU A 15 4.10 -3.86 4.41
C LEU A 15 3.57 -5.28 4.18
N VAL A 16 3.72 -5.81 2.96
CA VAL A 16 3.33 -7.19 2.66
C VAL A 16 4.18 -8.20 3.43
N ALA A 17 5.49 -7.97 3.50
CA ALA A 17 6.42 -8.85 4.20
C ALA A 17 6.26 -8.84 5.73
N GLU A 18 5.65 -7.80 6.31
CA GLU A 18 5.32 -7.75 7.74
C GLU A 18 4.24 -8.76 8.13
N GLY A 19 3.48 -9.31 7.17
CA GLY A 19 2.48 -10.35 7.43
C GLY A 19 1.17 -9.85 8.03
N GLU A 20 1.11 -8.58 8.45
CA GLU A 20 -0.05 -7.98 9.08
C GLU A 20 -1.00 -7.29 8.08
N PRO A 21 -2.31 -7.21 8.38
CA PRO A 21 -3.23 -6.42 7.58
C PRO A 21 -2.83 -4.94 7.54
N PHE A 22 -2.87 -4.32 6.36
CA PHE A 22 -2.46 -2.94 6.14
C PHE A 22 -3.43 -2.18 5.25
N VAL A 23 -3.38 -0.84 5.31
CA VAL A 23 -4.05 0.04 4.35
C VAL A 23 -3.01 0.72 3.48
N ALA A 24 -3.32 0.91 2.19
CA ALA A 24 -2.38 1.51 1.23
C ALA A 24 -1.92 2.92 1.63
N ASP A 25 -2.76 3.66 2.37
CA ASP A 25 -2.45 5.00 2.86
C ASP A 25 -1.27 5.01 3.86
N GLN A 26 -0.96 3.90 4.55
CA GLN A 26 0.20 3.79 5.44
C GLN A 26 1.53 4.05 4.72
N VAL A 27 1.57 3.88 3.39
CA VAL A 27 2.75 4.23 2.59
C VAL A 27 3.12 5.70 2.78
N HIS A 28 2.14 6.61 2.92
CA HIS A 28 2.40 8.03 3.12
C HIS A 28 3.18 8.31 4.42
N GLU A 29 3.01 7.48 5.44
CA GLU A 29 3.68 7.59 6.74
C GLU A 29 5.13 7.10 6.66
N ARG A 30 5.42 6.13 5.78
CA ARG A 30 6.71 5.44 5.66
C ARG A 30 7.62 6.00 4.56
N VAL A 31 7.12 6.86 3.66
CA VAL A 31 7.93 7.53 2.63
C VAL A 31 8.35 8.95 3.01
N PRO A 32 9.51 9.45 2.54
CA PRO A 32 9.94 10.83 2.77
C PRO A 32 8.99 11.87 2.15
N ARG A 33 9.03 13.09 2.68
CA ARG A 33 8.17 14.22 2.25
C ARG A 33 8.14 14.45 0.74
N THR A 34 9.28 14.32 0.06
CA THR A 34 9.36 14.48 -1.40
C THR A 34 8.57 13.42 -2.17
N THR A 35 8.63 12.16 -1.73
CA THR A 35 7.80 11.06 -2.28
C THR A 35 6.34 11.22 -1.89
N ARG A 36 6.05 11.70 -0.68
CA ARG A 36 4.68 12.03 -0.27
C ARG A 36 4.05 13.09 -1.18
N ALA A 37 4.76 14.19 -1.45
CA ALA A 37 4.31 15.23 -2.36
C ALA A 37 4.09 14.70 -3.79
N TRP A 38 5.00 13.83 -4.26
CA TRP A 38 4.83 13.16 -5.55
C TRP A 38 3.55 12.30 -5.60
N LEU A 39 3.21 11.58 -4.53
CA LEU A 39 1.97 10.79 -4.42
C LEU A 39 0.70 11.65 -4.42
N GLU A 40 0.72 12.86 -3.84
CA GLU A 40 -0.44 13.77 -3.89
C GLU A 40 -0.77 14.22 -5.32
N VAL A 41 0.24 14.28 -6.20
CA VAL A 41 0.09 14.55 -7.63
C VAL A 41 -0.30 13.28 -8.39
N HIS A 42 0.29 12.13 -8.05
CA HIS A 42 0.08 10.85 -8.72
C HIS A 42 -0.88 9.94 -7.95
N ARG A 43 -2.11 10.43 -7.72
CA ARG A 43 -3.10 9.82 -6.80
C ARG A 43 -3.51 8.39 -7.16
N THR A 44 -3.39 8.00 -8.43
CA THR A 44 -3.75 6.65 -8.92
C THR A 44 -2.63 5.64 -8.74
N PHE A 45 -1.40 6.08 -8.45
CA PHE A 45 -0.23 5.19 -8.44
C PHE A 45 -0.32 4.12 -7.35
N LEU A 46 -0.71 4.50 -6.11
CA LEU A 46 -0.87 3.52 -5.02
C LEU A 46 -1.94 2.49 -5.34
N GLY A 47 -3.09 2.95 -5.87
CA GLY A 47 -4.16 2.06 -6.30
C GLY A 47 -3.67 1.06 -7.36
N GLY A 48 -2.92 1.51 -8.36
CA GLY A 48 -2.35 0.64 -9.39
C GLY A 48 -1.35 -0.39 -8.85
N VAL A 49 -0.48 -0.01 -7.92
CA VAL A 49 0.46 -0.97 -7.31
C VAL A 49 -0.29 -2.00 -6.46
N VAL A 50 -1.28 -1.58 -5.68
CA VAL A 50 -2.09 -2.49 -4.86
C VAL A 50 -2.89 -3.46 -5.71
N VAL A 51 -3.52 -3.00 -6.80
CA VAL A 51 -4.22 -3.88 -7.75
C VAL A 51 -3.26 -4.91 -8.33
N HIS A 52 -2.06 -4.49 -8.75
CA HIS A 52 -1.05 -5.42 -9.27
C HIS A 52 -0.64 -6.49 -8.26
N LEU A 53 -0.44 -6.12 -6.98
CA LEU A 53 -0.12 -7.08 -5.91
C LEU A 53 -1.28 -8.08 -5.66
N ALA A 54 -2.52 -7.60 -5.75
CA ALA A 54 -3.71 -8.45 -5.59
C ALA A 54 -3.88 -9.42 -6.78
N GLU A 55 -3.71 -8.93 -8.01
CA GLU A 55 -3.73 -9.76 -9.23
C GLU A 55 -2.60 -10.81 -9.24
N ALA A 56 -1.45 -10.48 -8.65
CA ALA A 56 -0.34 -11.41 -8.46
C ALA A 56 -0.56 -12.42 -7.31
N GLY A 57 -1.69 -12.35 -6.60
CA GLY A 57 -2.01 -13.24 -5.48
C GLY A 57 -1.14 -13.02 -4.25
N GLN A 58 -0.48 -11.87 -4.12
CA GLN A 58 0.39 -11.56 -2.98
C GLN A 58 -0.39 -10.98 -1.80
N ILE A 59 -1.52 -10.34 -2.08
CA ILE A 59 -2.43 -9.77 -1.09
C ILE A 59 -3.87 -10.06 -1.47
N GLU A 60 -4.74 -10.07 -0.48
CA GLU A 60 -6.18 -10.18 -0.65
C GLU A 60 -6.92 -9.05 0.09
N HIS A 61 -8.11 -8.73 -0.38
CA HIS A 61 -8.95 -7.74 0.26
C HIS A 61 -9.60 -8.33 1.52
N ALA A 62 -9.24 -7.80 2.68
CA ALA A 62 -9.67 -8.30 3.99
C ALA A 62 -10.86 -7.53 4.59
N GLY A 63 -11.17 -6.33 4.06
CA GLY A 63 -12.29 -5.52 4.53
C GLY A 63 -12.02 -4.03 4.44
N TRP A 64 -12.70 -3.26 5.29
CA TRP A 64 -12.61 -1.80 5.34
C TRP A 64 -12.26 -1.33 6.75
N ALA A 65 -11.46 -0.28 6.84
CA ALA A 65 -11.13 0.41 8.08
C ALA A 65 -11.18 1.92 7.86
N ASP A 66 -11.17 2.71 8.94
CA ASP A 66 -11.03 4.17 8.81
C ASP A 66 -9.67 4.52 8.18
N SER A 67 -9.68 5.40 7.18
CA SER A 67 -8.44 5.89 6.59
C SER A 67 -7.67 6.70 7.64
N PRO A 68 -6.41 6.37 7.94
CA PRO A 68 -5.57 7.17 8.84
C PRO A 68 -5.33 8.58 8.28
N ARG A 69 -5.49 8.76 6.96
CA ARG A 69 -5.31 10.04 6.26
C ARG A 69 -6.58 10.87 6.18
N ARG A 70 -7.76 10.23 6.17
CA ARG A 70 -9.05 10.87 5.95
C ARG A 70 -10.09 10.33 6.94
N PRO A 71 -10.16 10.91 8.14
CA PRO A 71 -11.17 10.53 9.12
C PRO A 71 -12.58 10.58 8.50
N GLY A 72 -13.35 9.51 8.65
CA GLY A 72 -14.69 9.36 8.07
C GLY A 72 -14.73 8.85 6.62
N TYR A 73 -13.59 8.55 6.00
CA TYR A 73 -13.53 7.88 4.70
C TYR A 73 -12.97 6.47 4.85
N PRO A 74 -13.71 5.42 4.42
CA PRO A 74 -13.24 4.06 4.53
C PRO A 74 -12.06 3.80 3.57
N ALA A 75 -11.00 3.22 4.09
CA ALA A 75 -9.87 2.67 3.34
C ALA A 75 -9.98 1.15 3.24
N ARG A 76 -9.58 0.60 2.09
CA ARG A 76 -9.47 -0.85 1.91
C ARG A 76 -8.33 -1.40 2.74
N VAL A 77 -8.62 -2.44 3.51
CA VAL A 77 -7.64 -3.23 4.24
C VAL A 77 -7.23 -4.40 3.37
N TRP A 78 -5.92 -4.59 3.26
CA TRP A 78 -5.29 -5.66 2.51
C TRP A 78 -4.54 -6.56 3.47
N ARG A 79 -4.63 -7.86 3.26
CA ARG A 79 -3.88 -8.86 4.02
C ARG A 79 -2.90 -9.57 3.09
N PRO A 80 -1.64 -9.79 3.51
CA PRO A 80 -0.73 -10.68 2.80
C PRO A 80 -1.32 -12.08 2.68
N VAL A 81 -1.26 -12.66 1.48
CA VAL A 81 -1.61 -14.07 1.29
C VAL A 81 -0.44 -14.89 1.81
N ASP A 82 -0.68 -15.66 2.86
CA ASP A 82 0.31 -16.59 3.39
C ASP A 82 0.57 -17.66 2.33
N THR A 83 1.73 -17.62 1.68
CA THR A 83 2.19 -18.67 0.75
C THR A 83 2.83 -19.83 1.51
N GLY A 84 2.35 -20.09 2.74
CA GLY A 84 2.73 -21.22 3.56
C GLY A 84 2.40 -22.53 2.83
N GLY A 85 3.47 -23.26 2.48
CA GLY A 85 3.43 -24.47 1.69
C GLY A 85 2.48 -25.54 2.24
N GLY A 86 1.78 -26.19 1.30
CA GLY A 86 1.23 -27.53 1.49
C GLY A 86 2.32 -28.60 1.49
#